data_AF-A0A832B107-F1
#
_entry.id   AF-A0A832B107-F1
#
_cell.length_a   1.000
_cell.length_b   1.000
_cell.length_c   1.000
_cell.angle_alpha   90.00
_cell.angle_beta   90.00
_cell.angle_gamma   90.00
#
_symmetry.space_group_name_H-M   'P 1'
#
loop_
_entity.id
_entity.type
_entity.pdbx_description
1 polymer ?
#
loop_
_entity_poly.entity_id
_entity_poly.type
_entity_poly.pdbx_seq_one_letter_code
_entity_poly.pdbx_strand_id
1 'polypeptide(L)'
;MDEFLNFIKSGKLAPLKSWGTKWSLWPVHLVTACCGAELAHAFACGYDGERIGALNYGIARQTNLIIVEGAITRKMARVLKITWEQMPDPKFVIVMGACGLNGGVFWNGYNLVRPSEVVPVDFFIPGCPPTPEALLRGIRQLQKKLETGEAESSAYFYDLRLEKGKPPRRLPGVPKKISAAPSIVVNRPRKVDWAFGGELCEKLKVLRVESVAITGKNRIALKVSADKLREVAIELKKMGFDHVKSVNVVDVPGENKFIVEYHISSYSSKELMPVILNVFAEVPRNEAKIDSLSDLFPSADYMEREMQDFFGISFKGNPWKGKFLLAPDTPEFPLRKEFKLQEEIYVGD
;
A
#
# COMPACT_ATOMS: atom_id res chain seq x y z
N MET A 1 2.21 -21.17 24.94
CA MET A 1 2.86 -22.19 24.08
C MET A 1 3.05 -23.50 24.85
N ASP A 2 3.76 -23.48 25.98
CA ASP A 2 3.97 -24.69 26.81
C ASP A 2 2.66 -25.33 27.31
N GLU A 3 1.63 -24.51 27.52
CA GLU A 3 0.28 -24.98 27.90
C GLU A 3 -0.34 -25.94 26.86
N PHE A 4 -0.18 -25.67 25.56
CA PHE A 4 -0.73 -26.54 24.51
C PHE A 4 0.00 -27.88 24.43
N LEU A 5 1.33 -27.85 24.55
CA LEU A 5 2.13 -29.08 24.60
C LEU A 5 1.80 -29.90 25.85
N ASN A 6 1.65 -29.24 27.00
CA ASN A 6 1.21 -29.87 28.25
C ASN A 6 -0.18 -30.48 28.11
N PHE A 7 -1.11 -29.78 27.45
CA PHE A 7 -2.43 -30.33 27.16
C PHE A 7 -2.35 -31.57 26.27
N ILE A 8 -1.57 -31.53 25.18
CA ILE A 8 -1.44 -32.67 24.25
C ILE A 8 -0.79 -33.87 24.94
N LYS A 9 0.23 -33.63 25.78
CA LYS A 9 1.02 -34.67 26.45
C LYS A 9 0.46 -35.15 27.79
N SER A 10 -0.58 -34.52 28.31
CA SER A 10 -1.19 -34.92 29.59
C SER A 10 -2.26 -36.00 29.45
N GLY A 11 -2.39 -36.82 30.49
CA GLY A 11 -3.44 -37.83 30.62
C GLY A 11 -3.16 -39.15 29.90
N LYS A 12 -4.04 -40.13 30.11
CA LYS A 12 -3.88 -41.51 29.59
C LYS A 12 -3.95 -41.61 28.06
N LEU A 13 -4.63 -40.65 27.42
CA LEU A 13 -4.78 -40.57 25.96
C LEU A 13 -3.74 -39.67 25.28
N ALA A 14 -2.70 -39.24 26.00
CA ALA A 14 -1.65 -38.41 25.44
C ALA A 14 -1.03 -38.97 24.14
N PRO A 15 -0.73 -40.28 24.01
CA PRO A 15 -0.19 -40.82 22.76
C PRO A 15 -1.14 -40.63 21.57
N LEU A 16 -2.45 -40.81 21.79
CA LEU A 16 -3.47 -40.64 20.75
C LEU A 16 -3.65 -39.18 20.36
N LYS A 17 -3.69 -38.27 21.35
CA LYS A 17 -3.78 -36.82 21.11
C LYS A 17 -2.57 -36.30 20.35
N SER A 18 -1.37 -36.71 20.75
CA SER A 18 -0.12 -36.34 20.08
C SER A 18 -0.10 -36.88 18.65
N TRP A 19 -0.45 -38.15 18.44
CA TRP A 19 -0.53 -38.75 17.11
C TRP A 19 -1.55 -38.03 16.21
N GLY A 20 -2.77 -37.78 16.71
CA GLY A 20 -3.81 -37.10 15.95
C GLY A 20 -3.44 -35.67 15.58
N THR A 21 -2.85 -34.91 16.52
CA THR A 21 -2.40 -33.53 16.26
C THR A 21 -1.21 -33.51 15.29
N LYS A 22 -0.27 -34.44 15.44
CA LYS A 22 0.92 -34.56 14.59
C LYS A 22 0.56 -34.79 13.12
N TRP A 23 -0.38 -35.67 12.83
CA TRP A 23 -0.74 -36.05 11.45
C TRP A 23 -1.92 -35.24 10.87
N SER A 24 -2.42 -34.25 11.59
CA SER A 24 -3.52 -33.40 11.17
C SER A 24 -3.22 -31.93 11.46
N LEU A 25 -2.17 -31.41 10.82
CA LEU A 25 -1.80 -30.00 10.89
C LEU A 25 -2.43 -29.25 9.72
N TRP A 26 -3.35 -28.35 9.97
CA TRP A 26 -4.04 -27.63 8.92
C TRP A 26 -3.57 -26.18 8.93
N PRO A 27 -2.60 -25.79 8.08
CA PRO A 27 -2.14 -24.42 8.02
C PRO A 27 -3.21 -23.48 7.44
N VAL A 28 -3.43 -22.35 8.12
CA VAL A 28 -4.00 -21.13 7.53
C VAL A 28 -2.87 -20.25 7.03
N HIS A 29 -3.07 -19.70 5.83
CA HIS A 29 -2.06 -18.99 5.08
C HIS A 29 -2.22 -17.49 5.25
N LEU A 30 -1.20 -16.84 5.78
CA LEU A 30 -1.11 -15.38 5.81
C LEU A 30 -0.11 -14.92 4.76
N VAL A 31 -0.55 -14.92 3.51
CA VAL A 31 0.23 -14.55 2.33
C VAL A 31 0.51 -13.04 2.34
N THR A 32 1.73 -12.63 2.67
CA THR A 32 2.09 -11.20 2.74
C THR A 32 3.19 -10.79 1.76
N ALA A 33 3.99 -11.74 1.28
CA ALA A 33 5.04 -11.49 0.30
C ALA A 33 5.32 -12.73 -0.57
N CYS A 34 6.54 -12.79 -1.14
CA CYS A 34 6.98 -13.86 -2.04
C CYS A 34 7.00 -15.27 -1.44
N CYS A 35 7.04 -15.41 -0.10
CA CYS A 35 7.06 -16.73 0.54
C CYS A 35 5.80 -17.55 0.24
N GLY A 36 4.66 -16.91 -0.05
CA GLY A 36 3.46 -17.65 -0.40
C GLY A 36 3.51 -18.35 -1.76
N ALA A 37 4.34 -17.88 -2.68
CA ALA A 37 4.57 -18.60 -3.93
C ALA A 37 5.28 -19.94 -3.67
N GLU A 38 6.26 -19.96 -2.76
CA GLU A 38 6.95 -21.21 -2.42
C GLU A 38 6.12 -22.12 -1.53
N LEU A 39 5.21 -21.55 -0.74
CA LEU A 39 4.23 -22.37 -0.06
C LEU A 39 3.32 -23.08 -1.07
N ALA A 40 2.77 -22.35 -2.05
CA ALA A 40 1.95 -22.94 -3.11
C ALA A 40 2.73 -24.05 -3.84
N HIS A 41 4.02 -23.87 -4.07
CA HIS A 41 4.89 -24.87 -4.67
C HIS A 41 5.10 -26.10 -3.77
N ALA A 42 5.26 -25.93 -2.46
CA ALA A 42 5.40 -27.03 -1.50
C ALA A 42 4.13 -27.90 -1.38
N PHE A 43 2.96 -27.31 -1.57
CA PHE A 43 1.68 -28.03 -1.61
C PHE A 43 1.27 -28.47 -3.02
N ALA A 44 2.00 -28.07 -4.06
CA ALA A 44 1.77 -28.56 -5.42
C ALA A 44 2.20 -30.03 -5.57
N CYS A 45 1.79 -30.64 -6.68
CA CYS A 45 2.04 -32.06 -6.99
C CYS A 45 3.51 -32.49 -6.98
N GLY A 46 4.46 -31.55 -7.14
CA GLY A 46 5.89 -31.87 -7.12
C GLY A 46 6.40 -32.29 -5.74
N TYR A 47 5.92 -31.66 -4.67
CA TYR A 47 6.38 -31.91 -3.30
C TYR A 47 5.32 -32.57 -2.42
N ASP A 48 4.04 -32.32 -2.72
CA ASP A 48 2.86 -32.84 -2.04
C ASP A 48 3.00 -32.73 -0.51
N GLY A 49 2.69 -31.54 0.02
CA GLY A 49 2.63 -31.32 1.48
C GLY A 49 1.51 -32.10 2.17
N GLU A 50 0.47 -32.52 1.44
CA GLU A 50 -0.67 -33.23 2.03
C GLU A 50 -0.29 -34.63 2.51
N ARG A 51 0.63 -35.32 1.83
CA ARG A 51 1.12 -36.65 2.24
C ARG A 51 1.71 -36.70 3.65
N ILE A 52 2.19 -35.57 4.18
CA ILE A 52 2.75 -35.49 5.54
C ILE A 52 1.70 -35.15 6.60
N GLY A 53 0.41 -35.17 6.25
CA GLY A 53 -0.68 -34.81 7.16
C GLY A 53 -0.83 -33.30 7.36
N ALA A 54 -0.30 -32.51 6.42
CA ALA A 54 -0.42 -31.06 6.41
C ALA A 54 -1.43 -30.65 5.33
N LEU A 55 -2.61 -30.14 5.70
CA LEU A 55 -3.67 -29.83 4.74
C LEU A 55 -3.99 -28.34 4.74
N ASN A 56 -3.73 -27.68 3.61
CA ASN A 56 -3.94 -26.26 3.45
C ASN A 56 -5.46 -25.92 3.51
N TYR A 57 -5.84 -25.08 4.47
CA TYR A 57 -7.22 -24.60 4.63
C TYR A 57 -7.28 -23.07 4.67
N GLY A 58 -8.23 -22.48 3.94
CA GLY A 58 -8.42 -21.03 3.91
C GLY A 58 -9.13 -20.43 5.14
N ILE A 59 -9.76 -21.27 5.98
CA ILE A 59 -10.62 -20.81 7.08
C ILE A 59 -9.90 -20.95 8.43
N ALA A 60 -9.50 -19.81 9.03
CA ALA A 60 -8.77 -19.77 10.30
C ALA A 60 -9.45 -20.51 11.47
N ARG A 61 -10.79 -20.52 11.50
CA ARG A 61 -11.56 -21.11 12.60
C ARG A 61 -11.52 -22.65 12.65
N GLN A 62 -11.05 -23.29 11.59
CA GLN A 62 -10.95 -24.75 11.49
C GLN A 62 -9.49 -25.22 11.49
N THR A 63 -8.53 -24.30 11.53
CA THR A 63 -7.09 -24.59 11.42
C THR A 63 -6.39 -24.56 12.76
N ASN A 64 -5.37 -25.39 12.94
CA ASN A 64 -4.54 -25.48 14.14
C ASN A 64 -3.09 -25.04 13.91
N LEU A 65 -2.74 -24.62 12.70
CA LEU A 65 -1.42 -24.09 12.35
C LEU A 65 -1.61 -22.79 11.56
N ILE A 66 -0.81 -21.77 11.82
CA ILE A 66 -0.71 -20.57 10.97
C ILE A 66 0.70 -20.48 10.41
N ILE A 67 0.80 -20.27 9.10
CA ILE A 67 2.07 -20.01 8.43
C ILE A 67 2.09 -18.54 8.02
N VAL A 68 3.00 -17.79 8.64
CA VAL A 68 3.23 -16.38 8.34
C VAL A 68 4.23 -16.29 7.18
N GLU A 69 3.74 -15.91 6.00
CA GLU A 69 4.50 -16.03 4.76
C GLU A 69 5.09 -14.69 4.34
N GLY A 70 6.24 -14.36 4.94
CA GLY A 70 7.04 -13.19 4.56
C GLY A 70 6.92 -12.01 5.52
N ALA A 71 6.78 -10.81 4.95
CA ALA A 71 6.96 -9.56 5.67
C ALA A 71 5.64 -9.06 6.27
N ILE A 72 5.57 -8.89 7.58
CA ILE A 72 4.41 -8.30 8.26
C ILE A 72 4.59 -6.79 8.38
N THR A 73 3.68 -6.05 7.75
CA THR A 73 3.62 -4.59 7.92
C THR A 73 2.86 -4.24 9.21
N ARG A 74 3.09 -3.03 9.76
CA ARG A 74 2.34 -2.49 10.92
C ARG A 74 0.83 -2.61 10.73
N LYS A 75 0.33 -2.31 9.52
CA LYS A 75 -1.09 -2.44 9.18
C LYS A 75 -1.58 -3.90 9.19
N MET A 76 -0.73 -4.83 8.76
CA MET A 76 -1.06 -6.26 8.71
C MET A 76 -0.95 -6.96 10.07
N ALA A 77 -0.21 -6.39 11.03
CA ALA A 77 -0.06 -6.94 12.37
C ALA A 77 -1.41 -7.18 13.07
N ARG A 78 -2.37 -6.24 12.89
CA ARG A 78 -3.75 -6.40 13.38
C ARG A 78 -4.40 -7.67 12.86
N VAL A 79 -4.31 -7.89 11.55
CA VAL A 79 -4.94 -9.03 10.88
C VAL A 79 -4.31 -10.32 11.35
N LEU A 80 -2.98 -10.36 11.49
CA LEU A 80 -2.27 -11.52 12.05
C LEU A 80 -2.78 -11.88 13.45
N LYS A 81 -2.93 -10.88 14.33
CA LYS A 81 -3.45 -11.09 15.70
C LYS A 81 -4.87 -11.62 15.69
N ILE A 82 -5.78 -10.99 14.93
CA ILE A 82 -7.18 -11.41 14.81
C ILE A 82 -7.28 -12.84 14.28
N THR A 83 -6.52 -13.18 13.23
CA THR A 83 -6.52 -14.52 12.67
C THR A 83 -6.08 -15.55 13.71
N TRP A 84 -5.00 -15.28 14.44
CA TRP A 84 -4.50 -16.18 15.48
C TRP A 84 -5.48 -16.34 16.66
N GLU A 85 -6.11 -15.26 17.10
CA GLU A 85 -7.11 -15.29 18.18
C GLU A 85 -8.38 -16.06 17.79
N GLN A 86 -8.75 -16.07 16.50
CA GLN A 86 -9.90 -16.81 15.99
C GLN A 86 -9.63 -18.31 15.78
N MET A 87 -8.39 -18.76 15.87
CA MET A 87 -8.03 -20.17 15.70
C MET A 87 -8.31 -20.98 16.97
N PRO A 88 -8.86 -22.21 16.85
CA PRO A 88 -9.09 -23.11 17.97
C PRO A 88 -7.78 -23.59 18.61
N ASP A 89 -7.82 -23.84 19.92
CA ASP A 89 -6.73 -24.49 20.63
C ASP A 89 -6.79 -26.02 20.48
N PRO A 90 -5.65 -26.73 20.37
CA PRO A 90 -4.27 -26.23 20.37
C PRO A 90 -3.84 -25.65 19.01
N LYS A 91 -3.18 -24.48 19.00
CA LYS A 91 -2.69 -23.79 17.80
C LYS A 91 -1.18 -23.53 17.80
N PHE A 92 -0.57 -23.56 16.61
CA PHE A 92 0.86 -23.38 16.39
C PHE A 92 1.16 -22.31 15.35
N VAL A 93 2.33 -21.67 15.44
CA VAL A 93 2.73 -20.57 14.56
C VAL A 93 4.09 -20.87 13.93
N ILE A 94 4.13 -20.94 12.61
CA ILE A 94 5.37 -21.01 11.84
C ILE A 94 5.57 -19.70 11.10
N VAL A 95 6.78 -19.14 11.18
CA VAL A 95 7.16 -17.97 10.39
C VAL A 95 8.08 -18.42 9.25
N MET A 96 7.67 -18.14 8.03
CA MET A 96 8.38 -18.52 6.81
C MET A 96 9.09 -17.30 6.22
N GLY A 97 10.42 -17.41 6.11
CA GLY A 97 11.27 -16.46 5.42
C GLY A 97 11.96 -15.42 6.30
N ALA A 98 13.05 -14.85 5.77
CA ALA A 98 13.91 -13.89 6.45
C ALA A 98 13.19 -12.59 6.82
N CYS A 99 12.18 -12.21 6.03
CA CYS A 99 11.34 -11.04 6.30
C CYS A 99 10.56 -11.18 7.61
N GLY A 100 10.00 -12.35 7.89
CA GLY A 100 9.27 -12.61 9.13
C GLY A 100 10.20 -12.89 10.33
N LEU A 101 11.44 -13.31 10.12
CA LEU A 101 12.38 -13.52 11.22
C LEU A 101 12.84 -12.18 11.80
N ASN A 102 13.39 -11.32 10.95
CA ASN A 102 14.06 -10.09 11.38
C ASN A 102 13.81 -8.92 10.42
N GLY A 103 12.97 -9.06 9.39
CA GLY A 103 12.73 -8.02 8.38
C GLY A 103 13.45 -8.28 7.06
N GLY A 104 14.44 -9.17 7.02
CA GLY A 104 15.06 -9.67 5.78
C GLY A 104 15.59 -8.54 4.90
N VAL A 105 15.16 -8.51 3.63
CA VAL A 105 15.55 -7.45 2.68
C VAL A 105 15.05 -6.06 3.09
N PHE A 106 14.01 -6.02 3.92
CA PHE A 106 13.39 -4.81 4.45
C PHE A 106 13.87 -4.52 5.88
N TRP A 107 15.02 -5.07 6.29
CA TRP A 107 15.66 -4.76 7.56
C TRP A 107 15.71 -3.25 7.79
N ASN A 108 15.24 -2.78 8.96
CA ASN A 108 15.10 -1.37 9.32
C ASN A 108 14.06 -0.55 8.49
N GLY A 109 13.12 -1.22 7.84
CA GLY A 109 11.95 -0.57 7.22
C GLY A 109 11.01 -0.01 8.29
N TYR A 110 10.60 1.26 8.14
CA TYR A 110 9.73 1.96 9.10
C TYR A 110 8.37 1.26 9.32
N ASN A 111 7.90 0.55 8.30
CA ASN A 111 6.58 -0.06 8.23
C ASN A 111 6.54 -1.52 8.65
N LEU A 112 7.67 -2.16 9.00
CA LEU A 112 7.69 -3.57 9.38
C LEU A 112 7.58 -3.79 10.89
N VAL A 113 6.98 -4.94 11.23
CA VAL A 113 6.86 -5.47 12.60
C VAL A 113 7.28 -6.92 12.57
N ARG A 114 7.93 -7.40 13.63
CA ARG A 114 8.29 -8.82 13.72
C ARG A 114 7.05 -9.62 14.13
N PRO A 115 6.66 -10.67 13.40
CA PRO A 115 5.60 -11.60 13.81
C PRO A 115 5.71 -12.08 15.27
N SER A 116 6.92 -12.30 15.77
CA SER A 116 7.18 -12.70 17.17
C SER A 116 6.80 -11.66 18.21
N GLU A 117 6.66 -10.39 17.82
CA GLU A 117 6.17 -9.31 18.69
C GLU A 117 4.64 -9.29 18.75
N VAL A 118 3.95 -9.95 17.81
CA VAL A 118 2.49 -9.94 17.66
C VAL A 118 1.86 -11.24 18.16
N VAL A 119 2.46 -12.38 17.80
CA VAL A 119 1.97 -13.73 18.13
C VAL A 119 3.12 -14.62 18.61
N PRO A 120 2.86 -15.61 19.48
CA PRO A 120 3.89 -16.53 19.96
C PRO A 120 4.33 -17.48 18.84
N VAL A 121 5.55 -17.29 18.32
CA VAL A 121 6.10 -18.09 17.21
C VAL A 121 6.73 -19.39 17.72
N ASP A 122 6.37 -20.54 17.12
CA ASP A 122 6.95 -21.84 17.45
C ASP A 122 8.25 -22.13 16.69
N PHE A 123 8.27 -21.87 15.39
CA PHE A 123 9.40 -22.16 14.51
C PHE A 123 9.60 -21.07 13.46
N PHE A 124 10.87 -20.84 13.13
CA PHE A 124 11.28 -19.99 12.02
C PHE A 124 11.91 -20.84 10.92
N ILE A 125 11.49 -20.62 9.68
CA ILE A 125 12.02 -21.29 8.50
C ILE A 125 12.87 -20.27 7.72
N PRO A 126 14.22 -20.37 7.76
CA PRO A 126 15.09 -19.40 7.11
C PRO A 126 15.08 -19.54 5.57
N GLY A 127 15.05 -18.41 4.87
CA GLY A 127 15.13 -18.32 3.39
C GLY A 127 14.54 -17.02 2.84
N CYS A 128 14.77 -16.69 1.56
CA CYS A 128 14.23 -15.46 0.95
C CYS A 128 13.89 -15.61 -0.56
N PRO A 129 12.85 -16.38 -0.93
CA PRO A 129 12.04 -17.26 -0.07
C PRO A 129 12.75 -18.57 0.27
N PRO A 130 12.33 -19.30 1.32
CA PRO A 130 12.84 -20.65 1.59
C PRO A 130 12.38 -21.63 0.52
N THR A 131 13.19 -22.66 0.25
CA THR A 131 12.80 -23.69 -0.72
C THR A 131 11.62 -24.52 -0.20
N PRO A 132 10.83 -25.15 -1.09
CA PRO A 132 9.72 -26.03 -0.69
C PRO A 132 10.13 -27.13 0.30
N GLU A 133 11.32 -27.72 0.11
CA GLU A 133 11.85 -28.74 1.00
C GLU A 133 12.15 -28.18 2.39
N ALA A 134 12.66 -26.94 2.47
CA ALA A 134 12.91 -26.27 3.73
C ALA A 134 11.59 -26.02 4.49
N LEU A 135 10.53 -25.65 3.78
CA LEU A 135 9.19 -25.52 4.36
C LEU A 135 8.67 -26.86 4.91
N LEU A 136 8.72 -27.92 4.11
CA LEU A 136 8.27 -29.27 4.53
C LEU A 136 9.10 -29.81 5.70
N ARG A 137 10.41 -29.53 5.73
CA ARG A 137 11.27 -29.84 6.88
C ARG A 137 10.85 -29.08 8.13
N GLY A 138 10.48 -27.81 8.01
CA GLY A 138 9.93 -27.03 9.12
C GLY A 138 8.65 -27.63 9.70
N ILE A 139 7.72 -28.07 8.84
CA ILE A 139 6.49 -28.77 9.27
C ILE A 139 6.82 -30.10 9.96
N ARG A 140 7.75 -30.90 9.40
CA ARG A 140 8.24 -32.13 10.02
C ARG A 140 8.90 -31.87 11.38
N GLN A 141 9.55 -30.74 11.56
CA GLN A 141 10.17 -30.37 12.83
C GLN A 141 9.11 -29.99 13.89
N LEU A 142 8.04 -29.31 13.49
CA LEU A 142 6.87 -29.12 14.35
C LEU A 142 6.25 -30.46 14.75
N GLN A 143 6.11 -31.39 13.81
CA GLN A 143 5.60 -32.74 14.09
C GLN A 143 6.47 -33.52 15.07
N LYS A 144 7.80 -33.37 14.99
CA LYS A 144 8.74 -33.92 15.99
C LYS A 144 8.57 -33.26 17.35
N LYS A 145 8.45 -31.93 17.43
CA LYS A 145 8.19 -31.20 18.68
C LYS A 145 6.91 -31.69 19.37
N LEU A 146 5.86 -32.02 18.61
CA LEU A 146 4.62 -32.59 19.17
C LEU A 146 4.79 -33.98 19.78
N GLU A 147 5.75 -34.75 19.25
CA GLU A 147 6.07 -36.11 19.71
C GLU A 147 7.04 -36.07 20.89
N THR A 148 8.22 -35.47 20.72
CA THR A 148 9.29 -35.43 21.73
C THR A 148 9.01 -34.40 22.82
N GLY A 149 8.31 -33.31 22.49
CA GLY A 149 8.08 -32.17 23.40
C GLY A 149 9.19 -31.13 23.35
N GLU A 150 10.24 -31.40 22.58
CA GLU A 150 11.41 -30.53 22.48
C GLU A 150 11.51 -29.96 21.07
N ALA A 151 11.85 -28.67 20.98
CA ALA A 151 12.10 -28.00 19.72
C ALA A 151 13.57 -28.16 19.34
N GLU A 152 13.90 -29.10 18.45
CA GLU A 152 15.26 -29.19 17.93
C GLU A 152 15.41 -28.30 16.67
N SER A 153 16.58 -27.71 16.49
CA SER A 153 16.93 -27.03 15.24
C SER A 153 17.37 -28.05 14.20
N SER A 154 16.81 -27.98 12.99
CA SER A 154 17.32 -28.74 11.85
C SER A 154 18.51 -28.06 11.16
N ALA A 155 18.84 -26.82 11.54
CA ALA A 155 19.98 -26.08 11.04
C ALA A 155 21.17 -26.25 11.99
N TYR A 156 22.24 -26.87 11.49
CA TYR A 156 23.52 -26.97 12.18
C TYR A 156 24.43 -25.88 11.67
N PHE A 157 24.84 -24.98 12.55
CA PHE A 157 25.88 -23.99 12.23
C PHE A 157 27.23 -24.64 12.49
N TYR A 158 28.06 -24.73 11.45
CA TYR A 158 29.46 -25.10 11.64
C TYR A 158 30.22 -23.86 12.08
N ASP A 159 30.89 -23.95 13.23
CA ASP A 159 31.88 -22.96 13.62
C ASP A 159 33.11 -23.08 12.71
N LEU A 160 33.03 -22.42 11.56
CA LEU A 160 34.17 -22.18 10.71
C LEU A 160 35.06 -21.15 11.42
N ARG A 161 36.19 -21.61 11.96
CA ARG A 161 37.31 -20.73 12.31
C ARG A 161 37.87 -20.13 11.04
N LEU A 162 37.23 -19.08 10.56
CA LEU A 162 37.78 -18.25 9.50
C LEU A 162 39.07 -17.64 10.05
N GLU A 163 40.18 -17.82 9.35
CA GLU A 163 41.35 -16.98 9.58
C GLU A 163 40.90 -15.52 9.49
N LYS A 164 41.35 -14.66 10.42
CA LYS A 164 41.00 -13.23 10.41
C LYS A 164 41.42 -12.62 9.07
N GLY A 165 40.49 -12.61 8.12
CA GLY A 165 40.63 -11.87 6.89
C GLY A 165 40.85 -10.40 7.20
N LYS A 166 41.46 -9.69 6.25
CA LYS A 166 41.67 -8.23 6.33
C LYS A 166 40.39 -7.56 6.84
N PRO A 167 40.51 -6.54 7.72
CA PRO A 167 39.35 -5.85 8.28
C PRO A 167 38.38 -5.48 7.16
N PRO A 168 37.06 -5.65 7.36
CA PRO A 168 36.08 -5.35 6.33
C PRO A 168 36.34 -3.92 5.84
N ARG A 169 36.58 -3.75 4.53
CA ARG A 169 36.61 -2.42 3.94
C ARG A 169 35.28 -1.79 4.32
N ARG A 170 35.32 -0.70 5.11
CA ARG A 170 34.12 0.10 5.36
C ARG A 170 33.59 0.47 3.98
N LEU A 171 32.45 -0.09 3.62
CA LEU A 171 31.74 0.36 2.44
C LEU A 171 31.60 1.87 2.62
N PRO A 172 31.97 2.69 1.61
CA PRO A 172 31.69 4.11 1.69
C PRO A 172 30.21 4.25 2.03
N GLY A 173 29.91 5.05 3.06
CA GLY A 173 28.53 5.33 3.41
C GLY A 173 27.81 5.79 2.15
N VAL A 174 26.60 5.28 1.92
CA VAL A 174 25.81 5.67 0.76
C VAL A 174 25.81 7.20 0.71
N PRO A 175 26.28 7.84 -0.38
CA PRO A 175 26.26 9.29 -0.46
C PRO A 175 24.80 9.72 -0.39
N LYS A 176 24.36 10.15 0.79
CA LYS A 176 23.04 10.74 1.00
C LYS A 176 23.07 12.15 0.41
N LYS A 177 23.14 12.25 -0.92
CA LYS A 177 22.74 13.48 -1.60
C LYS A 177 21.22 13.57 -1.46
N ILE A 178 20.79 14.21 -0.39
CA ILE A 178 19.40 14.63 -0.25
C ILE A 178 19.25 15.83 -1.20
N SER A 179 18.81 15.56 -2.43
CA SER A 179 18.40 16.64 -3.33
C SER A 179 17.23 17.37 -2.68
N ALA A 180 17.23 18.70 -2.74
CA ALA A 180 16.01 19.46 -2.45
C ALA A 180 14.86 18.88 -3.28
N ALA A 181 13.69 18.74 -2.67
CA ALA A 181 12.52 18.27 -3.40
C ALA A 181 12.30 19.20 -4.61
N PRO A 182 12.26 18.66 -5.84
CA PRO A 182 12.07 19.49 -7.02
C PRO A 182 10.69 20.16 -6.94
N SER A 183 10.61 21.41 -7.40
CA SER A 183 9.32 22.09 -7.54
C SER A 183 8.42 21.33 -8.49
N ILE A 184 7.13 21.22 -8.15
CA ILE A 184 6.17 20.49 -8.99
C ILE A 184 5.77 21.38 -10.17
N VAL A 185 6.06 20.92 -11.40
CA VAL A 185 5.76 21.64 -12.65
C VAL A 185 4.77 20.83 -13.48
N VAL A 186 3.52 21.29 -13.55
CA VAL A 186 2.42 20.63 -14.26
C VAL A 186 2.50 20.86 -15.78
N ASN A 187 2.84 22.08 -16.21
CA ASN A 187 2.83 22.54 -17.59
C ASN A 187 4.16 22.30 -18.34
N ARG A 188 4.87 21.21 -18.06
CA ARG A 188 6.16 20.95 -18.73
C ARG A 188 5.93 20.65 -20.23
N PRO A 189 6.44 21.50 -21.15
CA PRO A 189 6.19 21.32 -22.57
C PRO A 189 6.89 20.06 -23.09
N ARG A 190 6.21 19.30 -23.94
CA ARG A 190 6.77 18.17 -24.67
C ARG A 190 6.69 18.43 -26.17
N LYS A 191 7.75 18.04 -26.90
CA LYS A 191 7.72 18.04 -28.37
C LYS A 191 6.85 16.87 -28.83
N VAL A 192 5.72 17.18 -29.44
CA VAL A 192 4.77 16.19 -29.96
C VAL A 192 4.34 16.67 -31.35
N ASP A 193 4.31 15.75 -32.30
CA ASP A 193 3.77 16.01 -33.64
C ASP A 193 2.24 15.95 -33.59
N TRP A 194 1.61 17.12 -33.46
CA TRP A 194 0.16 17.27 -33.33
C TRP A 194 -0.31 18.63 -33.87
N ALA A 195 -0.50 18.71 -35.19
CA ALA A 195 -0.89 19.94 -35.90
C ALA A 195 -2.15 20.61 -35.32
N PHE A 196 -3.21 19.83 -35.11
CA PHE A 196 -4.45 20.33 -34.49
C PHE A 196 -4.24 20.92 -33.08
N GLY A 197 -3.33 20.33 -32.30
CA GLY A 197 -2.97 20.87 -30.99
C GLY A 197 -2.25 22.20 -31.05
N GLY A 198 -1.45 22.42 -32.10
CA GLY A 198 -0.79 23.70 -32.37
C GLY A 198 -1.81 24.80 -32.64
N GLU A 199 -2.77 24.55 -33.54
CA GLU A 199 -3.86 25.50 -33.83
C GLU A 199 -4.71 25.80 -32.60
N LEU A 200 -5.06 24.78 -31.83
CA LEU A 200 -5.82 24.93 -30.59
C LEU A 200 -5.03 25.72 -29.54
N CYS A 201 -3.73 25.50 -29.42
CA CYS A 201 -2.84 26.25 -28.53
C CYS A 201 -2.83 27.75 -28.89
N GLU A 202 -2.76 28.11 -30.17
CA GLU A 202 -2.84 29.51 -30.61
C GLU A 202 -4.20 30.15 -30.27
N LYS A 203 -5.31 29.41 -30.46
CA LYS A 203 -6.64 29.88 -30.04
C LYS A 203 -6.72 30.09 -28.52
N LEU A 204 -6.11 29.19 -27.74
CA LEU A 204 -6.13 29.25 -26.27
C LEU A 204 -5.23 30.36 -25.71
N LYS A 205 -4.18 30.79 -26.42
CA LYS A 205 -3.34 31.94 -26.00
C LYS A 205 -4.13 33.26 -25.92
N VAL A 206 -5.24 33.38 -26.65
CA VAL A 206 -6.12 34.56 -26.60
C VAL A 206 -6.75 34.75 -25.21
N LEU A 207 -6.84 33.68 -24.41
CA LEU A 207 -7.49 33.66 -23.10
C LEU A 207 -6.72 34.37 -21.97
N ARG A 208 -5.64 35.11 -22.28
CA ARG A 208 -4.80 35.85 -21.30
C ARG A 208 -4.38 35.00 -20.08
N VAL A 209 -4.13 33.71 -20.31
CA VAL A 209 -3.64 32.76 -19.32
C VAL A 209 -2.13 32.92 -19.10
N GLU A 210 -1.62 32.51 -17.94
CA GLU A 210 -0.20 32.71 -17.58
C GLU A 210 0.73 31.85 -18.45
N SER A 211 0.30 30.64 -18.79
CA SER A 211 1.04 29.78 -19.71
C SER A 211 0.14 28.75 -20.37
N VAL A 212 0.47 28.42 -21.62
CA VAL A 212 -0.13 27.33 -22.40
C VAL A 212 1.00 26.39 -22.81
N ALA A 213 0.88 25.11 -22.48
CA ALA A 213 1.88 24.11 -22.84
C ALA A 213 1.24 22.80 -23.31
N ILE A 214 1.75 22.26 -24.42
CA ILE A 214 1.39 20.92 -24.87
C ILE A 214 2.16 19.92 -24.00
N THR A 215 1.46 19.13 -23.19
CA THR A 215 2.05 18.13 -22.29
C THR A 215 2.07 16.73 -22.88
N GLY A 216 1.31 16.49 -23.95
CA GLY A 216 1.24 15.23 -24.68
C GLY A 216 0.30 15.29 -25.88
N LYS A 217 0.21 14.20 -26.65
CA LYS A 217 -0.79 14.09 -27.73
C LYS A 217 -2.19 14.21 -27.12
N ASN A 218 -3.01 15.11 -27.65
CA ASN A 218 -4.35 15.43 -27.13
C ASN A 218 -4.38 16.00 -25.69
N ARG A 219 -3.26 16.53 -25.18
CA ARG A 219 -3.18 17.09 -23.83
C ARG A 219 -2.52 18.46 -23.83
N ILE A 220 -3.25 19.46 -23.34
CA ILE A 220 -2.76 20.84 -23.20
C ILE A 220 -2.96 21.23 -21.75
N ALA A 221 -1.95 21.83 -21.14
CA ALA A 221 -2.01 22.40 -19.79
C ALA A 221 -2.08 23.93 -19.88
N LEU A 222 -2.99 24.51 -19.11
CA LEU A 222 -3.27 25.94 -19.02
C LEU A 222 -3.06 26.38 -17.56
N LYS A 223 -2.06 27.22 -17.32
CA LYS A 223 -1.87 27.84 -16.00
C LYS A 223 -2.69 29.11 -15.92
N VAL A 224 -3.56 29.21 -14.91
CA VAL A 224 -4.46 30.35 -14.71
C VAL A 224 -4.33 30.84 -13.27
N SER A 225 -4.38 32.15 -13.06
CA SER A 225 -4.49 32.72 -11.72
C SER A 225 -5.87 32.37 -11.12
N ALA A 226 -5.94 32.08 -9.82
CA ALA A 226 -7.17 31.60 -9.18
C ALA A 226 -8.39 32.51 -9.43
N ASP A 227 -8.20 33.84 -9.43
CA ASP A 227 -9.27 34.82 -9.64
C ASP A 227 -9.84 34.83 -11.07
N LYS A 228 -9.08 34.34 -12.05
CA LYS A 228 -9.48 34.32 -13.47
C LYS A 228 -9.99 32.97 -13.93
N LEU A 229 -10.01 31.96 -13.06
CA LEU A 229 -10.41 30.59 -13.42
C LEU A 229 -11.82 30.57 -14.03
N ARG A 230 -12.75 31.30 -13.42
CA ARG A 230 -14.15 31.36 -13.85
C ARG A 230 -14.32 32.04 -15.21
N GLU A 231 -13.59 33.13 -15.46
CA GLU A 231 -13.60 33.82 -16.76
C GLU A 231 -13.10 32.90 -17.89
N VAL A 232 -11.98 32.21 -17.64
CA VAL A 232 -11.41 31.24 -18.60
C VAL A 232 -12.37 30.08 -18.83
N ALA A 233 -13.03 29.57 -17.80
CA ALA A 233 -14.01 28.49 -17.91
C ALA A 233 -15.21 28.88 -18.81
N ILE A 234 -15.70 30.12 -18.72
CA ILE A 234 -16.79 30.64 -19.57
C ILE A 234 -16.35 30.65 -21.04
N GLU A 235 -15.15 31.15 -21.33
CA GLU A 235 -14.63 31.18 -22.70
C GLU A 235 -14.36 29.77 -23.25
N LEU A 236 -13.85 28.85 -22.43
CA LEU A 236 -13.68 27.44 -22.83
C LEU A 236 -15.02 26.80 -23.20
N LYS A 237 -16.08 27.11 -22.45
CA LYS A 237 -17.44 26.65 -22.78
C LYS A 237 -17.92 27.18 -24.12
N LYS A 238 -17.66 28.46 -24.44
CA LYS A 238 -17.95 29.05 -25.76
C LYS A 238 -17.14 28.40 -26.89
N MET A 239 -15.91 27.96 -26.60
CA MET A 239 -15.05 27.22 -27.55
C MET A 239 -15.48 25.76 -27.77
N GLY A 240 -16.51 25.28 -27.06
CA GLY A 240 -17.08 23.93 -27.23
C GLY A 240 -16.62 22.89 -26.21
N PHE A 241 -15.84 23.27 -25.19
CA PHE A 241 -15.53 22.41 -24.05
C PHE A 241 -16.68 22.44 -23.04
N ASP A 242 -17.53 21.43 -23.07
CA ASP A 242 -18.81 21.40 -22.36
C ASP A 242 -18.79 20.57 -21.07
N HIS A 243 -17.69 19.87 -20.77
CA HIS A 243 -17.65 18.89 -19.69
C HIS A 243 -16.34 18.89 -18.89
N VAL A 244 -16.46 18.85 -17.56
CA VAL A 244 -15.33 18.61 -16.64
C VAL A 244 -15.28 17.12 -16.32
N LYS A 245 -14.20 16.44 -16.74
CA LYS A 245 -13.96 15.01 -16.53
C LYS A 245 -13.43 14.69 -15.14
N SER A 246 -12.57 15.56 -14.59
CA SER A 246 -12.08 15.42 -13.22
C SER A 246 -11.66 16.75 -12.61
N VAL A 247 -11.87 16.90 -11.30
CA VAL A 247 -11.26 17.96 -10.48
C VAL A 247 -10.28 17.29 -9.52
N ASN A 248 -9.01 17.69 -9.54
CA ASN A 248 -7.97 17.12 -8.71
C ASN A 248 -7.24 18.21 -7.93
N VAL A 249 -6.61 17.80 -6.82
CA VAL A 249 -5.78 18.69 -6.00
C VAL A 249 -4.43 18.03 -5.77
N VAL A 250 -3.37 18.77 -6.10
CA VAL A 250 -2.01 18.40 -5.75
C VAL A 250 -1.58 19.19 -4.52
N ASP A 251 -1.36 18.50 -3.41
CA ASP A 251 -0.83 19.09 -2.19
C ASP A 251 0.69 19.20 -2.24
N VAL A 252 1.20 20.44 -2.17
CA VAL A 252 2.64 20.76 -2.21
C VAL A 252 3.05 21.48 -0.92
N PRO A 253 3.20 20.75 0.22
CA PRO A 253 3.52 21.36 1.50
C PRO A 253 4.82 22.16 1.50
N GLY A 254 5.85 21.68 0.77
CA GLY A 254 7.16 22.34 0.69
C GLY A 254 7.13 23.74 0.08
N GLU A 255 6.10 24.05 -0.72
CA GLU A 255 5.88 25.36 -1.34
C GLU A 255 4.67 26.10 -0.73
N ASN A 256 4.06 25.55 0.33
CA ASN A 256 2.86 26.06 0.98
C ASN A 256 1.70 26.39 0.02
N LYS A 257 1.51 25.57 -1.03
CA LYS A 257 0.44 25.76 -2.02
C LYS A 257 -0.31 24.46 -2.34
N PHE A 258 -1.55 24.62 -2.79
CA PHE A 258 -2.32 23.61 -3.51
C PHE A 258 -2.32 23.95 -5.00
N ILE A 259 -2.27 22.93 -5.85
CA ILE A 259 -2.53 23.06 -7.27
C ILE A 259 -3.90 22.42 -7.54
N VAL A 260 -4.89 23.23 -7.88
CA VAL A 260 -6.23 22.75 -8.23
C VAL A 260 -6.29 22.58 -9.74
N GLU A 261 -6.55 21.36 -10.20
CA GLU A 261 -6.56 20.97 -11.61
C GLU A 261 -7.97 20.60 -12.06
N TYR A 262 -8.42 21.20 -13.16
CA TYR A 262 -9.65 20.85 -13.86
C TYR A 262 -9.31 20.23 -15.20
N HIS A 263 -9.67 18.97 -15.39
CA HIS A 263 -9.59 18.31 -16.68
C HIS A 263 -10.88 18.55 -17.46
N ILE A 264 -10.83 19.47 -18.41
CA ILE A 264 -11.97 19.87 -19.24
C ILE A 264 -11.85 19.23 -20.63
N SER A 265 -12.97 18.76 -21.14
CA SER A 265 -13.10 18.10 -22.44
C SER A 265 -14.46 18.43 -23.06
N SER A 266 -14.75 17.85 -24.22
CA SER A 266 -16.04 18.00 -24.89
C SER A 266 -16.68 16.63 -25.10
N TYR A 267 -17.96 16.47 -24.80
CA TYR A 267 -18.74 15.31 -25.27
C TYR A 267 -19.58 15.63 -26.50
N SER A 268 -19.94 16.90 -26.73
CA SER A 268 -20.72 17.30 -27.90
C SER A 268 -19.90 17.40 -29.19
N SER A 269 -18.59 17.68 -29.10
CA SER A 269 -17.73 17.79 -30.29
C SER A 269 -16.81 16.58 -30.44
N LYS A 270 -16.98 15.85 -31.55
CA LYS A 270 -16.17 14.67 -31.88
C LYS A 270 -14.67 14.99 -32.01
N GLU A 271 -14.34 16.20 -32.44
CA GLU A 271 -12.95 16.67 -32.60
C GLU A 271 -12.29 17.02 -31.26
N LEU A 272 -13.05 17.59 -30.31
CA LEU A 272 -12.56 17.98 -29.00
C LEU A 272 -12.66 16.86 -27.95
N MET A 273 -13.48 15.84 -28.18
CA MET A 273 -13.64 14.68 -27.29
C MET A 273 -12.35 13.95 -26.90
N PRO A 274 -11.38 13.71 -27.82
CA PRO A 274 -10.11 13.10 -27.43
C PRO A 274 -9.19 14.09 -26.69
N VAL A 275 -9.46 15.41 -26.75
CA VAL A 275 -8.63 16.45 -26.15
C VAL A 275 -8.98 16.63 -24.67
N ILE A 276 -7.94 16.68 -23.85
CA ILE A 276 -8.02 17.01 -22.42
C ILE A 276 -7.25 18.30 -22.19
N LEU A 277 -7.97 19.34 -21.78
CA LEU A 277 -7.39 20.57 -21.26
C LEU A 277 -7.23 20.43 -19.75
N ASN A 278 -5.99 20.45 -19.26
CA ASN A 278 -5.70 20.58 -17.83
C ASN A 278 -5.60 22.07 -17.49
N VAL A 279 -6.70 22.65 -16.99
CA VAL A 279 -6.72 24.02 -16.48
C VAL A 279 -6.37 23.96 -15.00
N PHE A 280 -5.25 24.55 -14.61
CA PHE A 280 -4.81 24.51 -13.22
C PHE A 280 -4.48 25.88 -12.66
N ALA A 281 -4.77 26.05 -11.38
CA ALA A 281 -4.49 27.26 -10.61
C ALA A 281 -3.74 26.91 -9.31
N GLU A 282 -2.81 27.79 -8.93
CA GLU A 282 -2.09 27.66 -7.66
C GLU A 282 -2.80 28.51 -6.60
N VAL A 283 -3.10 27.90 -5.45
CA VAL A 283 -3.82 28.53 -4.33
C VAL A 283 -3.00 28.34 -3.05
N PRO A 284 -2.83 29.37 -2.20
CA PRO A 284 -2.10 29.21 -0.93
C PRO A 284 -2.83 28.25 0.02
N ARG A 285 -2.09 27.41 0.76
CA ARG A 285 -2.71 26.42 1.68
C ARG A 285 -3.45 27.07 2.84
N ASN A 286 -2.96 28.22 3.31
CA ASN A 286 -3.55 28.96 4.44
C ASN A 286 -4.92 29.58 4.08
N GLU A 287 -5.13 29.92 2.81
CA GLU A 287 -6.38 30.49 2.31
C GLU A 287 -6.77 29.79 1.00
N ALA A 288 -7.08 28.50 1.13
CA ALA A 288 -7.40 27.63 0.01
C ALA A 288 -8.81 27.91 -0.55
N LYS A 289 -9.00 29.07 -1.19
CA LYS A 289 -10.27 29.50 -1.78
C LYS A 289 -10.17 29.62 -3.29
N ILE A 290 -11.17 29.11 -4.00
CA ILE A 290 -11.27 29.25 -5.45
C ILE A 290 -12.75 29.35 -5.85
N ASP A 291 -13.05 29.93 -7.00
CA ASP A 291 -14.43 29.98 -7.50
C ASP A 291 -14.87 28.61 -8.01
N SER A 292 -16.09 28.21 -7.63
CA SER A 292 -16.74 27.00 -8.13
C SER A 292 -17.07 27.16 -9.61
N LEU A 293 -16.88 26.06 -10.35
CA LEU A 293 -17.31 25.94 -11.74
C LEU A 293 -18.56 25.07 -11.88
N SER A 294 -19.17 24.62 -10.77
CA SER A 294 -20.31 23.69 -10.76
C SER A 294 -21.56 24.25 -11.46
N ASP A 295 -21.78 25.56 -11.44
CA ASP A 295 -22.88 26.21 -12.13
C ASP A 295 -22.68 26.29 -13.65
N LEU A 296 -21.42 26.41 -14.09
CA LEU A 296 -21.04 26.39 -15.51
C LEU A 296 -20.98 24.96 -16.05
N PHE A 297 -20.42 24.05 -15.25
CA PHE A 297 -20.20 22.64 -15.54
C PHE A 297 -20.78 21.81 -14.38
N PRO A 298 -22.04 21.35 -14.48
CA PRO A 298 -22.66 20.53 -13.43
C PRO A 298 -21.86 19.28 -13.05
N SER A 299 -21.02 18.77 -13.97
CA SER A 299 -20.14 17.63 -13.70
C SER A 299 -19.04 17.92 -12.68
N ALA A 300 -18.67 19.19 -12.45
CA ALA A 300 -17.66 19.57 -11.45
C ALA A 300 -18.16 19.47 -10.00
N ASP A 301 -19.47 19.55 -9.77
CA ASP A 301 -20.08 19.67 -8.43
C ASP A 301 -19.63 18.58 -7.45
N TYR A 302 -19.75 17.31 -7.85
CA TYR A 302 -19.38 16.18 -7.02
C TYR A 302 -17.90 16.22 -6.61
N MET A 303 -17.03 16.53 -7.57
CA MET A 303 -15.57 16.47 -7.39
C MET A 303 -15.04 17.68 -6.63
N GLU A 304 -15.66 18.85 -6.79
CA GLU A 304 -15.35 20.01 -5.95
C GLU A 304 -15.70 19.73 -4.48
N ARG A 305 -16.87 19.13 -4.22
CA ARG A 305 -17.26 18.73 -2.85
C ARG A 305 -16.31 17.69 -2.28
N GLU A 306 -15.89 16.72 -3.10
CA GLU A 306 -14.88 15.73 -2.74
C GLU A 306 -13.54 16.40 -2.35
N MET A 307 -13.05 17.33 -3.18
CA MET A 307 -11.80 18.05 -2.92
C MET A 307 -11.91 18.97 -1.68
N GLN A 308 -13.08 19.54 -1.44
CA GLN A 308 -13.36 20.31 -0.22
C GLN A 308 -13.27 19.43 1.03
N ASP A 309 -13.85 18.22 0.99
CA ASP A 309 -13.87 17.30 2.13
C ASP A 309 -12.48 16.73 2.43
N PHE A 310 -11.74 16.33 1.39
CA PHE A 310 -10.45 15.66 1.54
C PHE A 310 -9.25 16.58 1.71
N PHE A 311 -9.27 17.79 1.14
CA PHE A 311 -8.15 18.74 1.18
C PHE A 311 -8.50 20.07 1.86
N GLY A 312 -9.77 20.37 2.09
CA GLY A 312 -10.19 21.62 2.75
C GLY A 312 -10.15 22.85 1.85
N ILE A 313 -10.27 22.67 0.53
CA ILE A 313 -10.39 23.79 -0.42
C ILE A 313 -11.84 24.27 -0.46
N SER A 314 -12.05 25.56 -0.27
CA SER A 314 -13.36 26.19 -0.32
C SER A 314 -13.68 26.65 -1.75
N PHE A 315 -14.71 26.05 -2.34
CA PHE A 315 -15.22 26.42 -3.67
C PHE A 315 -16.36 27.45 -3.53
N LYS A 316 -16.08 28.73 -3.78
CA LYS A 316 -17.06 29.82 -3.69
C LYS A 316 -18.14 29.65 -4.75
N GLY A 317 -19.40 29.58 -4.32
CA GLY A 317 -20.55 29.38 -5.21
C GLY A 317 -21.06 27.93 -5.26
N ASN A 318 -20.31 26.96 -4.72
CA ASN A 318 -20.86 25.63 -4.48
C ASN A 318 -21.80 25.69 -3.26
N PRO A 319 -23.06 25.22 -3.35
CA PRO A 319 -24.04 25.35 -2.26
C PRO A 319 -23.73 24.44 -1.06
N TRP A 320 -22.86 23.44 -1.20
CA TRP A 320 -22.60 22.45 -0.16
C TRP A 320 -21.79 22.99 1.03
N LYS A 321 -22.25 22.68 2.24
CA LYS A 321 -21.57 23.02 3.50
C LYS A 321 -21.42 21.76 4.36
N GLY A 322 -20.19 21.46 4.78
CA GLY A 322 -19.87 20.31 5.62
C GLY A 322 -19.20 19.15 4.88
N LYS A 323 -19.11 17.99 5.54
CA LYS A 323 -18.53 16.75 4.99
C LYS A 323 -19.46 16.14 3.95
N PHE A 324 -18.90 15.65 2.86
CA PHE A 324 -19.65 15.07 1.74
C PHE A 324 -19.51 13.55 1.68
N LEU A 325 -18.28 13.04 1.65
CA LEU A 325 -17.94 11.62 1.58
C LEU A 325 -17.39 11.09 2.91
N LEU A 326 -16.76 11.95 3.70
CA LEU A 326 -16.16 11.57 4.97
C LEU A 326 -17.24 11.32 6.02
N ALA A 327 -17.06 10.24 6.79
CA ALA A 327 -17.91 9.96 7.93
C ALA A 327 -17.74 11.07 9.00
N PRO A 328 -18.77 11.33 9.84
CA PRO A 328 -18.72 12.40 10.83
C PRO A 328 -17.53 12.33 11.78
N ASP A 329 -17.08 11.12 12.11
CA ASP A 329 -15.94 10.78 12.96
C ASP A 329 -14.59 10.79 12.24
N THR A 330 -14.58 10.82 10.90
CA THR A 330 -13.31 10.84 10.14
C THR A 330 -12.56 12.14 10.40
N PRO A 331 -11.25 12.11 10.72
CA PRO A 331 -10.46 13.32 10.90
C PRO A 331 -10.48 14.24 9.67
N GLU A 332 -10.28 15.53 9.89
CA GLU A 332 -10.29 16.52 8.82
C GLU A 332 -9.11 16.35 7.85
N PHE A 333 -9.42 16.47 6.56
CA PHE A 333 -8.48 16.50 5.44
C PHE A 333 -7.49 15.34 5.35
N PRO A 334 -7.97 14.08 5.29
CA PRO A 334 -7.11 12.91 5.38
C PRO A 334 -6.18 12.70 4.17
N LEU A 335 -6.35 13.45 3.08
CA LEU A 335 -5.46 13.40 1.91
C LEU A 335 -4.34 14.44 1.91
N ARG A 336 -4.30 15.33 2.92
CA ARG A 336 -3.15 16.23 3.08
C ARG A 336 -1.89 15.45 3.46
N LYS A 337 -0.74 15.87 2.96
CA LYS A 337 0.54 15.18 3.19
C LYS A 337 1.00 15.24 4.65
N GLU A 338 0.59 16.23 5.42
CA GLU A 338 0.83 16.27 6.88
C GLU A 338 -0.11 15.37 7.69
N PHE A 339 -1.15 14.79 7.08
CA PHE A 339 -2.10 13.97 7.79
C PHE A 339 -1.38 12.74 8.37
N LYS A 340 -1.32 12.68 9.71
CA LYS A 340 -0.75 11.55 10.43
C LYS A 340 -1.86 10.56 10.71
N LEU A 341 -1.73 9.37 10.12
CA LEU A 341 -2.56 8.24 10.52
C LEU A 341 -2.25 7.91 11.98
N GLN A 342 -3.29 7.73 12.80
CA GLN A 342 -3.12 7.22 14.15
C GLN A 342 -2.47 5.83 14.04
N GLU A 343 -1.28 5.68 14.62
CA GLU A 343 -0.62 4.39 14.68
C GLU A 343 -1.39 3.52 15.69
N GLU A 344 -2.04 2.48 15.20
CA GLU A 344 -2.60 1.45 16.07
C GLU A 344 -1.42 0.65 16.68
N ILE A 345 -1.26 0.72 18.00
CA ILE A 345 -0.18 0.04 18.72
C ILE A 345 -0.61 -1.42 18.93
N TYR A 346 0.02 -2.34 18.20
CA TYR A 346 -0.24 -3.78 18.28
C TYR A 346 0.87 -4.58 18.96
N VAL A 347 1.95 -3.90 19.32
CA VAL A 347 3.12 -4.44 20.01
C VAL A 347 3.13 -3.80 21.38
N GLY A 348 3.21 -4.59 22.45
CA GLY A 348 3.40 -4.02 23.80
C GLY A 348 4.74 -3.28 23.88
N ASP A 349 4.78 -2.19 24.66
CA ASP A 349 6.00 -1.41 24.92
C ASP A 349 7.17 -2.25 25.48
#